data_AF-A0A4R4XT42-F1
#
_entry.id   AF-A0A4R4XT42-F1
#
_cell.length_a   1.000
_cell.length_b   1.000
_cell.length_c   1.000
_cell.angle_alpha   90.00
_cell.angle_beta   90.00
_cell.angle_gamma   90.00
#
_symmetry.space_group_name_H-M   'P 1'
#
loop_
_entity.id
_entity.type
_entity.pdbx_description
1 polymer ?
#
loop_
_entity_poly.entity_id
_entity_poly.type
_entity_poly.pdbx_seq_one_letter_code
_entity_poly.pdbx_strand_id
1 'polypeptide(L)'
;MLPSGDVPVHVAEGRAVLTSDGSGTFVTDDESMSAFIPAGIPWTDPSGGSHMGGRPDCLPDGQNEGATQARVKAGYGQLEMPDGDGHTCVAWIGCL
;
A
#
# COMPACT_ATOMS: atom_id res chain seq x y z
N MET A 1 -3.32 -16.62 21.24
CA MET A 1 -3.09 -17.08 19.85
C MET A 1 -3.65 -15.99 18.96
N LEU A 2 -2.84 -15.42 18.06
CA LEU A 2 -3.41 -14.64 16.96
C LEU A 2 -4.33 -15.59 16.16
N PRO A 3 -5.52 -15.14 15.70
CA PRO A 3 -6.36 -15.98 14.84
C PRO A 3 -5.54 -16.34 13.60
N SER A 4 -5.26 -17.64 13.44
CA SER A 4 -4.69 -18.17 12.21
C SER A 4 -5.83 -18.39 11.22
N GLY A 5 -5.85 -17.61 10.15
CA GLY A 5 -6.82 -17.73 9.06
C GLY A 5 -6.34 -16.96 7.84
N ASP A 6 -6.82 -17.34 6.66
CA ASP A 6 -6.56 -16.61 5.42
C ASP A 6 -7.45 -15.36 5.37
N VAL A 7 -6.83 -14.18 5.34
CA VAL A 7 -7.55 -12.92 5.12
C VAL A 7 -7.61 -12.66 3.61
N PRO A 8 -8.80 -12.49 3.01
CA PRO A 8 -8.90 -12.19 1.60
C PRO A 8 -8.28 -10.82 1.31
N VAL A 9 -7.37 -10.79 0.33
CA VAL A 9 -6.76 -9.55 -0.17
C VAL A 9 -7.46 -9.18 -1.47
N HIS A 10 -7.97 -7.96 -1.54
CA HIS A 10 -8.47 -7.36 -2.77
C HIS A 10 -7.29 -6.80 -3.58
N VAL A 11 -7.38 -6.87 -4.90
CA VAL A 11 -6.34 -6.39 -5.80
C VAL A 11 -6.93 -5.38 -6.76
N ALA A 12 -6.33 -4.18 -6.81
CA ALA A 12 -6.75 -3.12 -7.72
C ALA A 12 -5.56 -2.30 -8.21
N GLU A 13 -5.76 -1.61 -9.33
CA GLU A 13 -4.89 -0.52 -9.76
C GLU A 13 -5.42 0.80 -9.20
N GLY A 14 -4.51 1.74 -8.95
CA GLY A 14 -4.85 2.99 -8.33
C GLY A 14 -3.65 3.91 -8.19
N ARG A 15 -3.81 4.94 -7.36
CA ARG A 15 -2.79 5.94 -7.09
C ARG A 15 -2.28 5.83 -5.66
N ALA A 16 -0.98 5.84 -5.51
CA ALA A 16 -0.31 5.82 -4.21
C ALA A 16 0.58 7.05 -4.03
N VAL A 17 0.66 7.51 -2.79
CA VAL A 17 1.57 8.55 -2.32
C VAL A 17 2.14 8.11 -0.99
N LEU A 18 3.43 8.40 -0.76
CA LEU A 18 4.09 8.18 0.52
C LEU A 18 4.41 9.50 1.22
N THR A 19 4.36 9.47 2.53
CA THR A 19 4.88 10.50 3.43
C THR A 19 6.36 10.27 3.71
N SER A 20 7.02 11.25 4.34
CA SER A 20 8.45 11.21 4.64
C SER A 20 8.85 10.09 5.61
N ASP A 21 7.91 9.56 6.39
CA ASP A 21 8.11 8.40 7.27
C ASP A 21 7.99 7.04 6.54
N GLY A 22 7.74 7.05 5.23
CA GLY A 22 7.60 5.86 4.40
C GLY A 22 6.23 5.18 4.48
N SER A 23 5.31 5.70 5.30
CA SER A 23 3.89 5.33 5.23
C SER A 23 3.19 6.09 4.10
N GLY A 24 1.90 5.85 3.89
CA GLY A 24 1.17 6.59 2.86
C GLY A 24 -0.28 6.19 2.67
N THR A 25 -0.81 6.59 1.51
CA THR A 25 -2.19 6.33 1.13
C THR A 25 -2.25 5.79 -0.29
N PHE A 26 -3.07 4.75 -0.48
CA PHE A 26 -3.48 4.23 -1.77
C PHE A 26 -4.97 4.53 -1.98
N VAL A 27 -5.35 4.92 -3.19
CA VAL A 27 -6.73 5.12 -3.62
C VAL A 27 -6.93 4.38 -4.93
N THR A 28 -8.02 3.60 -5.05
CA THR A 28 -8.33 2.88 -6.30
C THR A 28 -8.58 3.84 -7.47
N ASP A 29 -8.33 3.40 -8.70
CA ASP A 29 -8.56 4.25 -9.90
C ASP A 29 -10.03 4.69 -10.05
N ASP A 30 -10.98 3.93 -9.49
CA ASP A 30 -12.41 4.27 -9.45
C ASP A 30 -12.82 5.12 -8.23
N GLU A 31 -11.85 5.48 -7.38
CA GLU A 31 -12.01 6.26 -6.15
C GLU A 31 -13.01 5.67 -5.13
N SER A 32 -13.38 4.39 -5.28
CA SER A 32 -14.34 3.73 -4.39
C SER A 32 -13.75 3.35 -3.03
N MET A 33 -12.42 3.29 -2.92
CA MET A 33 -11.73 2.79 -1.74
C MET A 33 -10.40 3.51 -1.52
N SER A 34 -10.10 3.80 -0.25
CA SER A 34 -8.79 4.26 0.19
C SER A 34 -8.23 3.33 1.26
N ALA A 35 -6.93 3.05 1.18
CA ALA A 35 -6.21 2.16 2.09
C ALA A 35 -4.95 2.85 2.60
N PHE A 36 -4.63 2.60 3.88
CA PHE A 36 -3.38 3.02 4.47
C PHE A 36 -2.23 2.13 3.95
N ILE A 37 -1.09 2.74 3.63
CA ILE A 37 0.14 2.05 3.27
C ILE A 37 1.05 2.06 4.50
N PRO A 38 1.27 0.92 5.17
CA PRO A 38 2.28 0.82 6.22
C PRO A 38 3.68 1.05 5.67
N ALA A 39 4.56 1.60 6.51
CA ALA A 39 5.98 1.68 6.16
C ALA A 39 6.56 0.26 6.03
N GLY A 40 7.31 0.04 4.95
CA GLY A 40 8.10 -1.17 4.77
C GLY A 40 7.33 -2.43 4.34
N ILE A 41 6.24 -2.27 3.61
CA ILE A 41 5.53 -3.40 2.98
C ILE A 41 6.36 -4.07 1.87
N PRO A 42 6.05 -5.33 1.50
CA PRO A 42 6.54 -5.95 0.28
C PRO A 42 6.16 -5.13 -0.96
N TRP A 43 7.06 -5.08 -1.94
CA TRP A 43 6.72 -4.48 -3.23
C TRP A 43 7.49 -5.11 -4.40
N THR A 44 6.97 -4.93 -5.62
CA THR A 44 7.64 -5.34 -6.86
C THR A 44 7.98 -4.16 -7.75
N ASP A 45 9.17 -4.15 -8.32
CA ASP A 45 9.58 -3.18 -9.34
C ASP A 45 8.91 -3.49 -10.70
N PRO A 46 9.00 -2.59 -11.71
CA PRO A 46 8.42 -2.82 -13.04
C PRO A 46 9.02 -4.01 -13.81
N SER A 47 10.20 -4.50 -13.41
CA SER A 47 10.82 -5.70 -13.99
C SER A 47 10.34 -7.01 -13.34
N GLY A 48 9.50 -6.91 -12.30
CA GLY A 48 9.01 -8.03 -11.51
C GLY A 48 9.95 -8.46 -10.37
N GLY A 49 11.02 -7.71 -10.11
CA GLY A 49 11.89 -7.94 -8.96
C GLY A 49 11.14 -7.68 -7.66
N SER A 50 11.25 -8.59 -6.70
CA SER A 50 10.55 -8.51 -5.41
C SER A 50 11.46 -7.95 -4.33
N HIS A 51 10.93 -7.01 -3.56
CA HIS A 51 11.63 -6.29 -2.51
C HIS A 51 10.81 -6.34 -1.21
N MET A 52 11.49 -6.25 -0.08
CA MET A 52 10.86 -6.18 1.23
C MET A 52 11.37 -4.94 1.96
N GLY A 53 10.45 -4.10 2.42
CA GLY A 53 10.81 -2.87 3.08
C GLY A 53 11.26 -1.76 2.11
N GLY A 54 11.69 -0.64 2.68
CA GLY A 54 12.11 0.52 1.89
C GLY A 54 10.97 1.19 1.12
N ARG A 55 11.35 2.04 0.17
CA ARG A 55 10.40 2.79 -0.68
C ARG A 55 10.29 2.09 -2.03
N PRO A 56 9.08 1.82 -2.56
CA PRO A 56 8.90 1.39 -3.94
C PRO A 56 9.46 2.44 -4.91
N ASP A 57 10.24 1.99 -5.89
CA ASP A 57 10.96 2.89 -6.81
C ASP A 57 10.04 3.79 -7.65
N CYS A 58 8.83 3.32 -7.94
CA CYS A 58 7.81 4.11 -8.65
C CYS A 58 7.22 5.22 -7.80
N LEU A 59 7.40 5.21 -6.47
CA LEU A 59 6.85 6.22 -5.56
C LEU A 59 7.91 7.28 -5.24
N PRO A 60 7.60 8.57 -5.50
CA PRO A 60 8.54 9.64 -5.23
C PRO A 60 8.75 9.84 -3.73
N ASP A 61 9.89 10.44 -3.38
CA ASP A 61 10.16 10.86 -2.01
C ASP A 61 9.16 11.94 -1.58
N GLY A 62 8.49 11.73 -0.44
CA GLY A 62 7.55 12.70 0.16
C GLY A 62 8.21 14.00 0.62
N GLN A 63 9.55 14.12 0.51
CA GLN A 63 10.28 15.36 0.79
C GLN A 63 10.11 16.46 -0.27
N ASN A 64 9.62 16.14 -1.47
CA ASN A 64 9.36 17.17 -2.49
C ASN A 64 7.94 17.71 -2.32
N GLU A 65 7.82 19.01 -2.00
CA GLU A 65 6.55 19.73 -1.92
C GLU A 65 5.78 19.62 -3.25
N GLY A 66 4.76 18.78 -3.25
CA GLY A 66 4.02 18.37 -4.44
C GLY A 66 3.98 16.86 -4.53
N ALA A 67 3.20 16.24 -3.63
CA ALA A 67 2.94 14.80 -3.57
C ALA A 67 2.50 14.25 -4.93
N THR A 68 3.47 13.88 -5.75
CA THR A 68 3.22 13.33 -7.07
C THR A 68 2.77 11.89 -6.84
N GLN A 69 1.47 11.66 -6.96
CA GLN A 69 0.91 10.33 -6.87
C GLN A 69 1.46 9.48 -8.03
N ALA A 70 1.86 8.24 -7.75
CA ALA A 70 2.21 7.29 -8.80
C ALA A 70 1.11 6.25 -8.96
N ARG A 71 0.92 5.78 -10.20
CA ARG A 71 0.00 4.69 -10.48
C ARG A 71 0.66 3.37 -10.12
N VAL A 72 -0.03 2.55 -9.33
CA VAL A 72 0.46 1.26 -8.84
C VAL A 72 -0.66 0.23 -8.87
N LYS A 73 -0.28 -1.04 -8.81
CA LYS A 73 -1.17 -2.13 -8.40
C LYS A 73 -0.97 -2.38 -6.91
N ALA A 74 -2.04 -2.58 -6.15
CA ALA A 74 -1.92 -2.86 -4.72
C ALA A 74 -2.82 -4.03 -4.32
N GLY A 75 -2.31 -4.84 -3.40
CA GLY A 75 -3.13 -5.77 -2.62
C GLY A 75 -3.50 -5.10 -1.31
N TYR A 76 -4.79 -5.03 -0.97
CA TYR A 76 -5.26 -4.43 0.27
C TYR A 76 -6.36 -5.27 0.92
N GLY A 77 -6.54 -5.12 2.23
CA GLY A 77 -7.55 -5.84 2.99
C GLY A 77 -7.87 -5.15 4.30
N GLN A 78 -8.97 -5.57 4.93
CA GLN A 78 -9.34 -5.08 6.24
C GLN A 78 -8.52 -5.78 7.32
N LEU A 79 -7.82 -4.99 8.12
CA LEU A 79 -7.12 -5.41 9.32
C LEU A 79 -8.01 -5.12 10.53
N GLU A 80 -8.42 -6.17 11.23
CA GLU A 80 -9.13 -6.04 12.50
C GLU A 80 -8.11 -5.81 13.63
N MET A 81 -8.31 -4.73 14.39
CA MET A 81 -7.47 -4.35 15.51
C MET A 81 -8.00 -4.99 16.81
N PRO A 82 -7.16 -5.15 17.85
CA PRO A 82 -7.56 -5.79 19.10
C PRO A 82 -8.71 -5.11 19.86
N ASP A 83 -8.99 -3.83 19.56
CA ASP A 83 -10.12 -3.06 20.08
C ASP A 83 -11.43 -3.31 19.32
N GLY A 84 -11.38 -4.07 18.22
CA GLY A 84 -12.52 -4.37 17.36
C GLY A 84 -12.68 -3.41 16.17
N ASP A 85 -11.82 -2.40 16.04
CA ASP A 85 -11.86 -1.48 14.91
C ASP A 85 -11.21 -2.08 13.66
N GLY A 86 -11.78 -1.82 12.48
CA GLY A 86 -11.27 -2.32 11.21
C GLY A 86 -10.61 -1.21 10.39
N HIS A 87 -9.35 -1.39 9.99
CA HIS A 87 -8.63 -0.47 9.10
C HIS A 87 -8.29 -1.14 7.77
N THR A 88 -8.55 -0.48 6.65
CA THR A 88 -8.12 -1.01 5.34
C THR A 88 -6.64 -0.68 5.12
N CYS A 89 -5.82 -1.71 5.00
CA CYS A 89 -4.37 -1.60 4.86
C CYS A 89 -3.90 -2.27 3.57
N VAL A 90 -2.89 -1.67 2.94
CA VAL A 90 -2.15 -2.26 1.84
C VAL A 90 -1.20 -3.32 2.37
N ALA A 91 -1.27 -4.50 1.80
CA ALA A 91 -0.42 -5.64 2.09
C ALA A 91 0.81 -5.71 1.18
N TRP A 92 0.72 -5.21 -0.06
CA TRP A 92 1.84 -5.14 -1.01
C TRP A 92 1.57 -4.12 -2.12
N ILE A 93 2.64 -3.63 -2.75
CA ILE A 93 2.60 -2.73 -3.93
C ILE A 93 3.32 -3.36 -5.12
N GLY A 94 2.76 -3.22 -6.32
CA GLY A 94 3.42 -3.51 -7.58
C GLY A 94 3.54 -2.24 -8.42
N CYS A 95 4.77 -1.86 -8.74
CA CYS A 95 5.03 -0.79 -9.69
C CYS A 95 4.60 -1.23 -11.10
N LEU A 96 3.97 -0.30 -11.83
CA LEU A 96 3.44 -0.49 -13.19
C LEU A 96 4.35 0.14 -14.25
#